data_AF-A0A3N2FXP8-F1
#
_entry.id   AF-A0A3N2FXP8-F1
#
_cell.length_a   1.000
_cell.length_b   1.000
_cell.length_c   1.000
_cell.angle_alpha   90.00
_cell.angle_beta   90.00
_cell.angle_gamma   90.00
#
_symmetry.space_group_name_H-M   'P 1'
#
loop_
_entity.id
_entity.type
_entity.pdbx_description
1 polymer ?
#
loop_
_entity_poly.entity_id
_entity_poly.type
_entity_poly.pdbx_seq_one_letter_code
_entity_poly.pdbx_strand_id
1 'polypeptide(L)'
;MKNRRALRIGARWWAGIALLVIAVLLFLSAPGVDDEIGALLGNGVVFSQGALMRTLAVLDVAAALWVLVRPRSSAGLTAALAAVIGLWLAPRMGAAALVDLGGFALDVRFVVLPLEVSVVIAGLAVTAFWMTRNLKSRARAGQGA
;
A
#
# COMPACT_ATOMS: atom_id res chain seq x y z
N MET A 1 -24.42 15.25 -10.40
CA MET A 1 -23.02 15.06 -9.93
C MET A 1 -23.03 14.21 -8.66
N LYS A 2 -22.86 12.88 -8.79
CA LYS A 2 -23.01 11.91 -7.69
C LYS A 2 -21.93 12.10 -6.62
N ASN A 3 -22.38 12.55 -5.45
CA ASN A 3 -21.79 12.47 -4.11
C ASN A 3 -20.24 12.40 -3.97
N ARG A 4 -19.54 13.52 -4.21
CA ARG A 4 -18.08 13.67 -3.97
C ARG A 4 -17.64 13.25 -2.55
N ARG A 5 -18.54 13.36 -1.56
CA ARG A 5 -18.29 12.98 -0.17
C ARG A 5 -18.21 11.46 -0.01
N ALA A 6 -19.04 10.70 -0.72
CA ALA A 6 -19.03 9.25 -0.72
C ALA A 6 -17.76 8.70 -1.40
N LEU A 7 -17.36 9.27 -2.54
CA LEU A 7 -16.10 8.91 -3.23
C LEU A 7 -14.88 9.10 -2.32
N ARG A 8 -14.84 10.21 -1.56
CA ARG A 8 -13.75 10.50 -0.61
C ARG A 8 -13.66 9.46 0.50
N ILE A 9 -14.79 9.13 1.11
CA ILE A 9 -14.85 8.16 2.20
C ILE A 9 -14.48 6.78 1.66
N GLY A 10 -15.04 6.40 0.51
CA GLY A 10 -14.71 5.16 -0.19
C GLY A 10 -13.22 5.04 -0.52
N ALA A 11 -12.60 6.04 -1.13
CA ALA A 11 -11.18 6.01 -1.49
C ALA A 11 -10.26 5.88 -0.26
N ARG A 12 -10.57 6.57 0.84
CA ARG A 12 -9.82 6.44 2.10
C ARG A 12 -9.94 5.03 2.68
N TRP A 13 -11.17 4.52 2.79
CA TRP A 13 -11.41 3.19 3.35
C TRP A 13 -10.78 2.11 2.47
N TRP A 14 -10.91 2.24 1.15
CA TRP A 14 -10.31 1.32 0.20
C TRP A 14 -8.79 1.30 0.32
N ALA A 15 -8.12 2.47 0.27
CA ALA A 15 -6.67 2.53 0.40
C ALA A 15 -6.17 1.89 1.71
N GLY A 16 -6.85 2.13 2.83
CA GLY A 16 -6.49 1.54 4.11
C GLY A 16 -6.77 0.04 4.20
N ILE A 17 -7.97 -0.40 3.86
CA ILE A 17 -8.37 -1.82 3.95
C ILE A 17 -7.54 -2.65 2.98
N ALA A 18 -7.32 -2.18 1.75
CA ALA A 18 -6.51 -2.91 0.77
C ALA A 18 -5.06 -3.09 1.27
N LEU A 19 -4.45 -2.08 1.87
CA LEU A 19 -3.12 -2.21 2.50
C LEU A 19 -3.12 -3.23 3.64
N LEU A 20 -4.16 -3.27 4.49
CA LEU A 20 -4.25 -4.29 5.54
C LEU A 20 -4.38 -5.70 4.96
N VAL A 21 -5.18 -5.86 3.88
CA VAL A 21 -5.31 -7.15 3.19
C VAL A 21 -3.97 -7.57 2.58
N ILE A 22 -3.26 -6.66 1.91
CA ILE A 22 -1.91 -6.91 1.37
C ILE A 22 -0.98 -7.35 2.51
N ALA A 23 -0.95 -6.61 3.62
CA ALA A 23 -0.09 -6.91 4.76
C ALA A 23 -0.35 -8.32 5.32
N VAL A 24 -1.61 -8.70 5.49
CA VAL A 24 -1.98 -10.04 5.95
C VAL A 24 -1.50 -11.11 4.97
N LEU A 25 -1.74 -10.92 3.68
CA LEU A 25 -1.34 -11.88 2.65
C LEU A 25 0.18 -12.02 2.56
N LEU A 26 0.92 -10.93 2.61
CA LEU A 26 2.39 -10.94 2.64
C LEU A 26 2.93 -11.61 3.90
N PHE A 27 2.34 -11.33 5.06
CA PHE A 27 2.77 -11.92 6.32
C PHE A 27 2.53 -13.43 6.39
N LEU A 28 1.36 -13.89 5.93
CA LEU A 28 1.00 -15.32 5.93
C LEU A 28 1.84 -16.13 4.92
N SER A 29 2.19 -15.53 3.79
CA SER A 29 2.96 -16.20 2.74
C SER A 29 4.47 -16.15 2.94
N ALA A 30 4.97 -15.20 3.75
CA ALA A 30 6.40 -14.99 3.98
C ALA A 30 7.18 -16.23 4.45
N PRO A 31 6.68 -17.08 5.37
CA PRO A 31 7.42 -18.26 5.83
C PRO A 31 7.73 -19.26 4.70
N GLY A 32 6.90 -19.31 3.65
CA GLY A 32 7.10 -20.22 2.52
C GLY A 32 8.26 -19.85 1.60
N VAL A 33 8.87 -18.69 1.80
CA VAL A 33 9.94 -18.13 0.95
C VAL A 33 11.09 -17.54 1.79
N ASP A 34 11.30 -18.07 3.01
CA ASP A 34 12.37 -17.62 3.91
C ASP A 34 13.77 -18.00 3.43
N ASP A 35 13.90 -19.15 2.78
CA ASP A 35 15.17 -19.63 2.24
C ASP A 35 15.45 -19.08 0.82
N GLU A 36 14.47 -18.37 0.24
CA GLU A 36 14.56 -17.84 -1.11
C GLU A 36 15.23 -16.47 -1.14
N ILE A 37 16.05 -16.25 -2.16
CA ILE A 37 16.73 -14.98 -2.37
C ILE A 37 15.71 -13.94 -2.85
N GLY A 38 15.52 -12.87 -2.06
CA GLY A 38 14.51 -11.85 -2.34
C GLY A 38 15.04 -10.62 -3.07
N ALA A 39 16.13 -10.01 -2.59
CA ALA A 39 16.77 -8.89 -3.27
C ALA A 39 18.23 -8.75 -2.87
N LEU A 40 19.07 -8.46 -3.86
CA LEU A 40 20.41 -7.88 -3.67
C LEU A 40 20.24 -6.38 -3.46
N LEU A 41 20.41 -5.93 -2.22
CA LEU A 41 20.60 -4.51 -1.95
C LEU A 41 22.09 -4.17 -2.18
N GLY A 42 22.36 -2.91 -2.59
CA GLY A 42 23.72 -2.45 -2.87
C GLY A 42 24.71 -2.77 -1.73
N ASN A 43 26.00 -2.89 -2.06
CA ASN A 43 27.07 -3.38 -1.18
C ASN A 43 27.02 -4.89 -0.85
N GLY A 44 26.32 -5.70 -1.65
CA GLY A 44 26.36 -7.17 -1.53
C GLY A 44 25.50 -7.74 -0.41
N VAL A 45 24.59 -6.95 0.17
CA VAL A 45 23.67 -7.43 1.21
C VAL A 45 22.49 -8.13 0.53
N VAL A 46 22.35 -9.43 0.77
CA VAL A 46 21.25 -10.25 0.28
C VAL A 46 20.20 -10.36 1.37
N PHE A 47 18.96 -9.96 1.05
CA PHE A 47 17.81 -10.19 1.91
C PHE A 47 17.01 -11.38 1.39
N SER A 48 16.52 -12.22 2.29
CA SER A 48 15.55 -13.25 1.93
C SER A 48 14.24 -12.62 1.48
N GLN A 49 13.55 -13.32 0.58
CA GLN A 49 12.24 -12.92 0.10
C GLN A 49 11.25 -12.83 1.27
N GLY A 50 11.22 -13.81 2.16
CA GLY A 50 10.38 -13.79 3.35
C GLY A 50 10.66 -12.59 4.27
N ALA A 51 11.92 -12.17 4.44
CA ALA A 51 12.24 -10.98 5.22
C ALA A 51 11.70 -9.69 4.57
N LEU A 52 11.82 -9.56 3.25
CA LEU A 52 11.26 -8.43 2.50
C LEU A 52 9.74 -8.39 2.62
N MET A 53 9.07 -9.53 2.48
CA MET A 53 7.61 -9.62 2.58
C MET A 53 7.10 -9.22 3.97
N ARG A 54 7.76 -9.65 5.05
CA ARG A 54 7.41 -9.21 6.42
C ARG A 54 7.64 -7.71 6.61
N THR A 55 8.74 -7.19 6.08
CA THR A 55 9.06 -5.77 6.19
C THR A 55 8.00 -4.92 5.47
N LEU A 56 7.62 -5.32 4.26
CA LEU A 56 6.53 -4.69 3.51
C LEU A 56 5.21 -4.77 4.28
N ALA A 57 4.86 -5.94 4.84
CA ALA A 57 3.65 -6.09 5.63
C ALA A 57 3.57 -5.10 6.81
N VAL A 58 4.68 -4.89 7.52
CA VAL A 58 4.74 -3.90 8.62
C VAL A 58 4.56 -2.47 8.10
N LEU A 59 5.22 -2.12 6.99
CA LEU A 59 5.08 -0.80 6.37
C LEU A 59 3.64 -0.55 5.88
N ASP A 60 2.99 -1.56 5.31
CA ASP A 60 1.61 -1.50 4.84
C ASP A 60 0.65 -1.32 6.01
N VAL A 61 0.83 -2.03 7.12
CA VAL A 61 0.04 -1.81 8.34
C VAL A 61 0.20 -0.38 8.86
N ALA A 62 1.44 0.13 8.94
CA ALA A 62 1.69 1.49 9.40
C ALA A 62 1.03 2.54 8.49
N ALA A 63 1.17 2.38 7.17
CA ALA A 63 0.56 3.26 6.17
C ALA A 63 -0.97 3.19 6.20
N ALA A 64 -1.54 1.99 6.33
CA ALA A 64 -2.98 1.77 6.43
C ALA A 64 -3.56 2.47 7.66
N LEU A 65 -2.97 2.24 8.84
CA LEU A 65 -3.40 2.86 10.09
C LEU A 65 -3.33 4.38 9.99
N TRP A 66 -2.28 4.93 9.38
CA TRP A 66 -2.16 6.38 9.19
C TRP A 66 -3.30 6.93 8.33
N VAL A 67 -3.55 6.35 7.16
CA VAL A 67 -4.64 6.80 6.26
C VAL A 67 -6.01 6.66 6.91
N LEU A 68 -6.23 5.58 7.66
CA LEU A 68 -7.50 5.31 8.32
C LEU A 68 -7.74 6.21 9.52
N VAL A 69 -6.74 6.48 10.36
CA VAL A 69 -6.91 7.30 11.58
C VAL A 69 -6.92 8.79 11.25
N ARG A 70 -5.96 9.27 10.46
CA ARG A 70 -5.77 10.70 10.21
C ARG A 70 -5.55 10.99 8.72
N PRO A 71 -6.62 11.02 7.92
CA PRO A 71 -6.51 11.26 6.48
C PRO A 71 -6.02 12.69 6.22
N ARG A 72 -4.78 12.82 5.78
CA ARG A 72 -4.16 14.05 5.27
C ARG A 72 -3.51 13.75 3.92
N SER A 73 -3.08 14.78 3.21
CA SER A 73 -2.34 14.60 1.94
C SER A 73 -1.10 13.74 2.12
N SER A 74 -0.35 13.93 3.21
CA SER A 74 0.82 13.11 3.53
C SER A 74 0.46 11.64 3.73
N ALA A 75 -0.66 11.33 4.39
CA ALA A 75 -1.08 9.96 4.62
C ALA A 75 -1.45 9.23 3.31
N GLY A 76 -2.21 9.90 2.43
CA GLY A 76 -2.53 9.34 1.11
C GLY A 76 -1.28 9.09 0.27
N LEU A 77 -0.29 9.98 0.38
CA LEU A 77 0.98 9.85 -0.33
C LEU A 77 1.83 8.72 0.25
N THR A 78 1.83 8.54 1.58
CA THR A 78 2.48 7.39 2.24
C THR A 78 1.89 6.06 1.79
N ALA A 79 0.57 5.94 1.71
CA ALA A 79 -0.08 4.73 1.22
C ALA A 79 0.26 4.42 -0.25
N ALA A 80 0.25 5.44 -1.11
CA ALA A 80 0.67 5.27 -2.50
C ALA A 80 2.15 4.86 -2.59
N LEU A 81 3.00 5.47 -1.76
CA LEU A 81 4.44 5.19 -1.75
C LEU A 81 4.74 3.78 -1.25
N ALA A 82 4.06 3.29 -0.21
CA ALA A 82 4.16 1.90 0.25
C ALA A 82 3.83 0.91 -0.87
N ALA A 83 2.69 1.11 -1.56
CA ALA A 83 2.30 0.28 -2.69
C ALA A 83 3.27 0.38 -3.88
N VAL A 84 3.85 1.55 -4.16
CA VAL A 84 4.88 1.70 -5.20
C VAL A 84 6.16 0.94 -4.84
N ILE A 85 6.58 0.95 -3.57
CA ILE A 85 7.73 0.18 -3.11
C ILE A 85 7.46 -1.32 -3.28
N GLY A 86 6.26 -1.79 -2.93
CA GLY A 86 5.82 -3.17 -3.15
C GLY A 86 5.88 -3.58 -4.63
N LEU A 87 5.26 -2.77 -5.51
CA LEU A 87 5.29 -2.96 -6.96
C LEU A 87 6.71 -2.96 -7.53
N TRP A 88 7.59 -2.12 -7.00
CA TRP A 88 8.98 -2.08 -7.41
C TRP A 88 9.75 -3.31 -6.94
N LEU A 89 9.48 -3.84 -5.75
CA LEU A 89 10.10 -5.08 -5.25
C LEU A 89 9.55 -6.34 -5.92
N ALA A 90 8.32 -6.32 -6.43
CA ALA A 90 7.67 -7.52 -6.97
C ALA A 90 8.47 -8.27 -8.05
N PRO A 91 9.11 -7.62 -9.05
CA PRO A 91 9.96 -8.32 -10.03
C PRO A 91 11.23 -8.94 -9.43
N ARG A 92 11.63 -8.55 -8.22
CA ARG A 92 12.81 -9.07 -7.52
C ARG A 92 12.47 -10.32 -6.70
N MET A 93 11.21 -10.45 -6.27
CA MET A 93 10.68 -11.58 -5.51
C MET A 93 10.19 -12.70 -6.45
N GLY A 94 11.15 -13.47 -6.96
CA GLY A 94 10.91 -14.48 -8.00
C GLY A 94 10.15 -15.73 -7.53
N ALA A 95 10.33 -16.13 -6.27
CA ALA A 95 9.72 -17.35 -5.75
C ALA A 95 8.21 -17.19 -5.54
N ALA A 96 7.46 -18.27 -5.78
CA ALA A 96 6.02 -18.28 -5.58
C ALA A 96 5.70 -18.24 -4.08
N ALA A 97 4.94 -17.23 -3.65
CA ALA A 97 4.56 -17.05 -2.26
C ALA A 97 3.16 -17.65 -2.05
N LEU A 98 3.14 -18.95 -1.74
CA LEU A 98 1.91 -19.73 -1.67
C LEU A 98 1.22 -19.59 -0.32
N VAL A 99 -0.10 -19.38 -0.34
CA VAL A 99 -0.98 -19.54 0.83
C VAL A 99 -1.92 -20.69 0.57
N ASP A 100 -1.95 -21.64 1.50
CA ASP A 100 -2.90 -22.76 1.46
C ASP A 100 -4.28 -22.29 1.92
N LEU A 101 -5.28 -22.52 1.06
CA LEU A 101 -6.69 -22.19 1.31
C LEU A 101 -7.54 -23.45 1.56
N GLY A 102 -6.91 -24.55 1.97
CA GLY A 102 -7.57 -25.80 2.39
C GLY A 102 -8.01 -26.71 1.23
N GLY A 103 -7.85 -26.26 -0.02
CA GLY A 103 -8.15 -27.05 -1.22
C GLY A 103 -7.30 -26.70 -2.44
N PHE A 104 -6.60 -25.57 -2.42
CA PHE A 104 -5.61 -25.18 -3.42
C PHE A 104 -4.62 -24.18 -2.81
N ALA A 105 -3.40 -24.14 -3.36
CA ALA A 105 -2.41 -23.13 -3.02
C ALA A 105 -2.57 -21.92 -3.93
N LEU A 106 -2.78 -20.74 -3.35
CA LEU A 106 -2.86 -19.48 -4.08
C LEU A 106 -1.51 -18.76 -3.99
N ASP A 107 -0.91 -18.45 -5.14
CA ASP A 107 0.22 -17.51 -5.18
C ASP A 107 -0.31 -16.10 -4.92
N VAL A 108 0.08 -15.57 -3.75
CA VAL A 108 -0.39 -14.29 -3.21
C VAL A 108 -0.10 -13.12 -4.14
N ARG A 109 0.93 -13.22 -4.98
CA ARG A 109 1.33 -12.16 -5.91
C ARG A 109 0.21 -11.78 -6.89
N PHE A 110 -0.64 -12.73 -7.29
CA PHE A 110 -1.79 -12.48 -8.17
C PHE A 110 -2.85 -11.58 -7.54
N VAL A 111 -2.93 -11.54 -6.21
CA VAL A 111 -3.87 -10.69 -5.46
C VAL A 111 -3.21 -9.39 -5.04
N VAL A 112 -1.97 -9.46 -4.57
CA VAL A 112 -1.22 -8.29 -4.08
C VAL A 112 -0.97 -7.28 -5.19
N LEU A 113 -0.51 -7.70 -6.37
CA LEU A 113 -0.16 -6.77 -7.46
C LEU A 113 -1.34 -5.89 -7.91
N PRO A 114 -2.54 -6.43 -8.23
CA PRO A 114 -3.69 -5.60 -8.54
C PRO A 114 -4.13 -4.72 -7.37
N LEU A 115 -4.05 -5.23 -6.13
CA LEU A 115 -4.40 -4.44 -4.96
C LEU A 115 -3.46 -3.25 -4.78
N GLU A 116 -2.15 -3.44 -4.91
CA GLU A 116 -1.15 -2.37 -4.83
C GLU A 116 -1.43 -1.29 -5.87
N VAL A 117 -1.68 -1.65 -7.13
CA VAL A 117 -2.07 -0.69 -8.17
C VAL A 117 -3.33 0.09 -7.77
N SER A 118 -4.33 -0.60 -7.21
CA SER A 118 -5.55 0.04 -6.71
C SER A 118 -5.28 1.00 -5.54
N VAL A 119 -4.35 0.66 -4.64
CA VAL A 119 -3.93 1.48 -3.51
C VAL A 119 -3.20 2.72 -4.00
N VAL A 120 -2.32 2.61 -5.00
CA VAL A 120 -1.67 3.77 -5.61
C VAL A 120 -2.71 4.77 -6.11
N ILE A 121 -3.70 4.30 -6.89
CA ILE A 121 -4.75 5.16 -7.43
C ILE A 121 -5.58 5.80 -6.30
N ALA A 122 -6.01 5.00 -5.31
CA ALA A 122 -6.81 5.49 -4.20
C ALA A 122 -6.03 6.47 -3.30
N GLY A 123 -4.76 6.19 -3.00
CA GLY A 123 -3.87 7.03 -2.21
C GLY A 123 -3.57 8.37 -2.88
N LEU A 124 -3.33 8.37 -4.19
CA LEU A 124 -3.18 9.59 -4.99
C LEU A 124 -4.48 10.40 -5.03
N ALA A 125 -5.64 9.76 -5.14
CA ALA A 125 -6.94 10.43 -5.08
C ALA A 125 -7.16 11.11 -3.71
N VAL A 126 -6.82 10.44 -2.61
CA VAL A 126 -6.85 11.04 -1.26
C VAL A 126 -5.90 12.24 -1.18
N THR A 127 -4.70 12.12 -1.74
CA THR A 127 -3.68 13.17 -1.73
C THR A 127 -4.13 14.42 -2.49
N ALA A 128 -4.55 14.26 -3.74
CA ALA A 128 -5.03 15.34 -4.60
C ALA A 128 -6.21 16.08 -3.97
N PHE A 129 -7.12 15.35 -3.33
CA PHE A 129 -8.25 15.94 -2.62
C PHE A 129 -7.80 16.84 -1.46
N TRP A 130 -6.86 16.40 -0.62
CA TRP A 130 -6.42 17.20 0.51
C TRP A 130 -5.56 18.39 0.11
N MET A 131 -4.75 18.27 -0.95
CA MET A 131 -4.01 19.40 -1.51
C MET A 131 -4.95 20.50 -2.05
N THR A 132 -5.93 20.13 -2.86
CA THR A 132 -6.90 21.09 -3.41
C THR A 132 -7.71 21.79 -2.31
N ARG A 133 -8.04 21.08 -1.22
CA ARG A 133 -8.70 21.69 -0.05
C ARG A 133 -7.82 22.73 0.64
N ASN A 134 -6.54 22.43 0.86
CA ASN A 134 -5.60 23.36 1.50
C ASN A 134 -5.39 24.62 0.65
N LEU A 135 -5.24 24.48 -0.66
CA LEU A 135 -5.12 25.62 -1.58
C LEU A 135 -6.36 26.51 -1.55
N LYS A 136 -7.57 25.92 -1.58
CA LYS A 136 -8.82 26.67 -1.49
C LYS A 136 -8.97 27.39 -0.15
N SER A 137 -8.53 26.77 0.96
CA SER A 137 -8.54 27.41 2.28
C SER A 137 -7.60 28.59 2.35
N ARG A 138 -6.38 28.47 1.78
CA ARG A 138 -5.40 29.56 1.73
C ARG A 138 -5.87 30.71 0.85
N ALA A 139 -6.43 30.42 -0.32
CA ALA A 139 -6.97 31.43 -1.23
C ALA A 139 -8.09 32.27 -0.58
N ARG A 140 -8.94 31.65 0.27
CA ARG A 140 -9.98 32.37 1.02
C ARG A 140 -9.42 33.21 2.16
N ALA A 141 -8.39 32.72 2.85
CA ALA A 141 -7.75 33.46 3.93
C ALA A 141 -7.07 34.75 3.43
N GLY A 142 -6.55 34.75 2.20
CA GLY A 142 -5.99 35.95 1.56
C GLY A 142 -7.01 36.90 0.92
N GLN A 143 -8.30 36.55 0.89
CA GLN A 143 -9.39 37.42 0.39
C GLN A 143 -10.12 38.17 1.51
N GLY A 144 -9.80 37.86 2.77
CA GLY A 144 -10.39 38.50 3.96
C GLY A 144 -9.40 39.35 4.76
N ALA A 145 -8.24 39.66 4.18
CA ALA A 145 -7.25 40.62 4.67
C ALA A 145 -7.13 41.77 3.67
#